data_AF-A0A3E0Q891-F1
#
_entry.id   AF-A0A3E0Q891-F1
#
_cell.length_a   1.000
_cell.length_b   1.000
_cell.length_c   1.000
_cell.angle_alpha   90.00
_cell.angle_beta   90.00
_cell.angle_gamma   90.00
#
_symmetry.space_group_name_H-M   'P 1'
#
loop_
_entity.id
_entity.type
_entity.pdbx_description
1 polymer ?
#
loop_
_entity_poly.entity_id
_entity_poly.type
_entity_poly.pdbx_seq_one_letter_code
_entity_poly.pdbx_strand_id
1 'polypeptide(L)'
;AKETQIDTFTCPSDATQPFVIDGNHYGCFNNTAGKGRSYKSSYHYSVAGTHYTAPWENFGYRTRTMFGGNSQCRIRDISDGTTNSIAMCETVFDCYSGRISPWFCVQHAGTGVDVRYGINRMGPHFDPPPGVAANPGQLRRYSQNASSAHEGGCHVLLGDGSVRFLSESSDVTLLRNLAYIADGNVVSEF
;
A
#
# COMPACT_ATOMS: atom_id res chain seq x y z
N ALA A 1 -20.30 2.75 -8.69
CA ALA A 1 -19.02 2.05 -8.50
C ALA A 1 -18.34 2.51 -7.22
N LYS A 2 -17.78 3.72 -7.13
CA LYS A 2 -17.04 4.16 -5.92
C LYS A 2 -17.82 4.18 -4.60
N GLU A 3 -19.14 4.37 -4.64
CA GLU A 3 -20.06 4.33 -3.49
C GLU A 3 -20.55 2.90 -3.15
N THR A 4 -20.06 1.90 -3.87
CA THR A 4 -20.42 0.50 -3.66
C THR A 4 -19.26 -0.19 -2.95
N GLN A 5 -19.56 -0.80 -1.81
CA GLN A 5 -18.64 -1.74 -1.17
C GLN A 5 -18.58 -3.01 -2.02
N ILE A 6 -17.36 -3.50 -2.27
CA ILE A 6 -17.12 -4.78 -2.92
C ILE A 6 -16.45 -5.65 -1.88
N ASP A 7 -17.19 -6.62 -1.33
CA ASP A 7 -16.72 -7.42 -0.18
C ASP A 7 -15.42 -8.17 -0.48
N THR A 8 -15.19 -8.56 -1.74
CA THR A 8 -13.94 -9.20 -2.20
C THR A 8 -12.71 -8.31 -2.02
N PHE A 9 -12.88 -6.98 -1.97
CA PHE A 9 -11.77 -6.03 -1.74
C PHE A 9 -11.65 -5.60 -0.28
N THR A 10 -12.37 -6.25 0.63
CA THR A 10 -12.31 -5.96 2.06
C THR A 10 -11.78 -7.17 2.82
N CYS A 11 -10.78 -6.94 3.68
CA CYS A 11 -10.26 -7.98 4.56
C CYS A 11 -11.20 -8.12 5.79
N PRO A 12 -11.70 -9.32 6.11
CA PRO A 12 -12.60 -9.53 7.24
C PRO A 12 -12.01 -9.18 8.62
N SER A 13 -10.67 -9.10 8.73
CA SER A 13 -10.00 -8.73 9.99
C SER A 13 -10.03 -7.22 10.27
N ASP A 14 -10.30 -6.38 9.27
CA ASP A 14 -10.37 -4.94 9.44
C ASP A 14 -11.82 -4.48 9.67
N ALA A 15 -12.15 -4.24 10.93
CA ALA A 15 -13.46 -3.75 11.35
C ALA A 15 -13.55 -2.21 11.39
N THR A 16 -12.52 -1.49 10.94
CA THR A 16 -12.53 -0.02 10.94
C THR A 16 -13.33 0.53 9.76
N GLN A 17 -13.53 1.86 9.70
CA GLN A 17 -14.44 2.47 8.73
C GLN A 17 -13.98 2.25 7.27
N PRO A 18 -14.74 1.50 6.44
CA PRO A 18 -14.32 1.05 5.10
C PRO A 18 -14.56 2.12 4.02
N PHE A 19 -14.85 3.36 4.40
CA PHE A 19 -15.07 4.46 3.47
C PHE A 19 -14.47 5.77 3.99
N VAL A 20 -14.28 6.70 3.08
CA VAL A 20 -13.96 8.10 3.36
C VAL A 20 -15.12 8.98 2.87
N ILE A 21 -15.41 10.06 3.59
CA ILE A 21 -16.27 11.12 3.08
C ILE A 21 -15.43 11.97 2.12
N ASP A 22 -15.89 12.12 0.88
CA ASP A 22 -15.14 12.81 -0.16
C ASP A 22 -14.91 14.28 0.25
N GLY A 23 -13.68 14.75 0.04
CA GLY A 23 -13.16 16.06 0.42
C GLY A 23 -12.31 16.65 -0.71
N ASN A 24 -11.70 17.80 -0.48
CA ASN A 24 -10.83 18.43 -1.50
C ASN A 24 -9.57 17.63 -1.83
N HIS A 25 -9.13 16.74 -0.93
CA HIS A 25 -7.87 16.00 -1.06
C HIS A 25 -8.00 14.48 -0.91
N TYR A 26 -9.14 13.99 -0.42
CA TYR A 26 -9.37 12.58 -0.07
C TYR A 26 -10.71 12.11 -0.64
N GLY A 27 -10.75 10.87 -1.13
CA GLY A 27 -11.90 10.36 -1.88
C GLY A 27 -11.88 10.74 -3.36
N CYS A 28 -12.87 10.28 -4.12
CA CYS A 28 -12.85 10.38 -5.58
C CYS A 28 -13.57 11.61 -6.16
N PHE A 29 -14.17 12.47 -5.34
CA PHE A 29 -14.67 13.76 -5.80
C PHE A 29 -13.69 14.87 -5.45
N ASN A 30 -12.91 15.34 -6.42
CA ASN A 30 -12.26 16.63 -6.30
C ASN A 30 -13.35 17.73 -6.30
N ASN A 31 -13.28 18.66 -5.34
CA ASN A 31 -14.10 19.86 -5.28
C ASN A 31 -15.56 19.69 -4.85
N THR A 32 -15.91 18.59 -4.17
CA THR A 32 -17.27 18.39 -3.63
C THR A 32 -17.25 17.90 -2.18
N ALA A 33 -16.51 18.61 -1.33
CA ALA A 33 -16.35 18.24 0.07
C ALA A 33 -17.70 17.99 0.76
N GLY A 34 -17.84 16.83 1.38
CA GLY A 34 -19.01 16.43 2.15
C GLY A 34 -20.21 15.90 1.35
N LYS A 35 -20.10 15.71 0.02
CA LYS A 35 -21.24 15.29 -0.82
C LYS A 35 -21.21 13.85 -1.35
N GLY A 36 -20.22 13.05 -0.98
CA GLY A 36 -20.11 11.67 -1.46
C GLY A 36 -19.31 10.76 -0.54
N ARG A 37 -19.43 9.45 -0.77
CA ARG A 37 -18.65 8.42 -0.08
C ARG A 37 -17.80 7.66 -1.09
N SER A 38 -16.53 7.44 -0.77
CA SER A 38 -15.68 6.54 -1.54
C SER A 38 -15.26 5.37 -0.67
N TYR A 39 -15.61 4.16 -1.10
CA TYR A 39 -15.21 2.93 -0.40
C TYR A 39 -13.74 2.61 -0.64
N LYS A 40 -13.08 2.15 0.43
CA LYS A 40 -11.68 1.75 0.47
C LYS A 40 -11.51 0.28 0.06
N SER A 41 -10.27 -0.10 -0.20
CA SER A 41 -9.86 -1.49 -0.39
C SER A 41 -8.84 -1.85 0.68
N SER A 42 -8.87 -3.09 1.14
CA SER A 42 -7.80 -3.66 1.97
C SER A 42 -6.62 -4.14 1.14
N TYR A 43 -6.70 -4.08 -0.20
CA TYR A 43 -5.66 -4.55 -1.13
C TYR A 43 -5.27 -3.44 -2.10
N HIS A 44 -4.00 -3.05 -2.08
CA HIS A 44 -3.46 -1.94 -2.84
C HIS A 44 -2.21 -2.33 -3.62
N TYR A 45 -1.97 -1.67 -4.75
CA TYR A 45 -0.80 -1.91 -5.59
C TYR A 45 0.51 -1.59 -4.88
N SER A 46 1.54 -2.38 -5.15
CA SER A 46 2.91 -2.13 -4.73
C SER A 46 3.49 -0.96 -5.53
N VAL A 47 3.70 0.16 -4.86
CA VAL A 47 4.19 1.40 -5.44
C VAL A 47 5.41 1.92 -4.68
N ALA A 48 6.31 2.59 -5.39
CA ALA A 48 7.38 3.34 -4.76
C ALA A 48 6.78 4.55 -4.02
N GLY A 49 6.74 4.45 -2.69
CA GLY A 49 6.07 5.37 -1.78
C GLY A 49 6.48 6.82 -2.00
N THR A 50 5.52 7.61 -2.43
CA THR A 50 5.66 9.04 -2.71
C THR A 50 4.38 9.75 -2.24
N HIS A 51 4.49 10.98 -1.74
CA HIS A 51 3.32 11.76 -1.28
C HIS A 51 2.33 11.98 -2.43
N TYR A 52 2.83 12.07 -3.67
CA TYR A 52 2.08 12.21 -4.90
C TYR A 52 2.35 11.04 -5.82
N THR A 53 1.45 10.76 -6.77
CA THR A 53 1.64 9.69 -7.75
C THR A 53 2.73 10.07 -8.74
N ALA A 54 3.99 9.79 -8.42
CA ALA A 54 5.08 10.01 -9.34
C ALA A 54 4.90 9.12 -10.57
N PRO A 55 5.09 9.65 -11.80
CA PRO A 55 5.15 8.84 -13.01
C PRO A 55 6.16 7.70 -12.84
N TRP A 56 5.74 6.48 -13.17
CA TRP A 56 6.55 5.28 -13.03
C TRP A 56 7.88 5.37 -13.79
N GLU A 57 7.89 6.09 -14.91
CA GLU A 57 9.08 6.35 -15.72
C GLU A 57 10.16 7.18 -15.01
N ASN A 58 9.80 7.98 -14.00
CA ASN A 58 10.74 8.80 -13.24
C ASN A 58 11.61 7.98 -12.29
N PHE A 59 11.19 6.76 -11.94
CA PHE A 59 12.00 5.88 -11.11
C PHE A 59 13.10 5.23 -11.98
N GLY A 60 14.29 5.08 -11.39
CA GLY A 60 15.39 4.38 -12.04
C GLY A 60 15.07 2.90 -12.25
N TYR A 61 15.73 2.27 -13.22
CA TYR A 61 15.50 0.86 -13.57
C TYR A 61 15.50 -0.07 -12.34
N ARG A 62 16.49 0.08 -11.45
CA ARG A 62 16.67 -0.73 -10.23
C ARG A 62 15.81 -0.32 -9.03
N THR A 63 15.00 0.74 -9.15
CA THR A 63 14.20 1.26 -8.03
C THR A 63 12.72 1.40 -8.39
N ARG A 64 12.29 0.70 -9.45
CA ARG A 64 10.89 0.58 -9.85
C ARG A 64 10.22 -0.55 -9.09
N THR A 65 9.06 -0.25 -8.53
CA THR A 65 8.07 -1.26 -8.14
C THR A 65 7.21 -1.63 -9.34
N MET A 66 6.37 -2.66 -9.23
CA MET A 66 5.56 -3.14 -10.35
C MET A 66 4.54 -2.10 -10.84
N PHE A 67 3.97 -1.32 -9.92
CA PHE A 67 3.00 -0.28 -10.24
C PHE A 67 3.48 1.12 -9.83
N GLY A 68 2.87 2.13 -10.42
CA GLY A 68 3.13 3.55 -10.17
C GLY A 68 2.23 4.42 -11.05
N GLY A 69 2.38 5.74 -10.94
CA GLY A 69 1.60 6.67 -11.77
C GLY A 69 1.84 6.44 -13.25
N ASN A 70 0.79 6.23 -14.03
CA ASN A 70 0.88 5.93 -15.47
C ASN A 70 1.87 4.78 -15.77
N SER A 71 1.95 3.78 -14.90
CA SER A 71 2.85 2.64 -15.09
C SER A 71 2.53 1.86 -16.37
N GLN A 72 3.58 1.34 -16.98
CA GLN A 72 3.54 0.55 -18.21
C GLN A 72 4.39 -0.73 -18.07
N CYS A 73 4.46 -1.25 -16.84
CA CYS A 73 5.23 -2.44 -16.50
C CYS A 73 4.72 -3.65 -17.30
N ARG A 74 5.64 -4.38 -17.95
CA ARG A 74 5.39 -5.65 -18.64
C ARG A 74 6.05 -6.78 -17.86
N ILE A 75 5.61 -8.01 -18.06
CA ILE A 75 6.20 -9.20 -17.41
C ILE A 75 7.73 -9.26 -17.64
N ARG A 76 8.19 -8.95 -18.85
CA ARG A 76 9.62 -8.91 -19.20
C ARG A 76 10.44 -7.87 -18.41
N ASP A 77 9.79 -6.86 -17.83
CA ASP A 77 10.44 -5.81 -17.05
C ASP A 77 10.67 -6.28 -15.59
N ILE A 78 10.09 -7.41 -15.18
CA ILE A 78 10.25 -8.04 -13.86
C ILE A 78 11.43 -9.02 -13.92
N SER A 79 12.65 -8.49 -14.01
CA SER A 79 13.85 -9.31 -14.19
C SER A 79 14.28 -10.07 -12.93
N ASP A 80 13.82 -9.67 -11.75
CA ASP A 80 14.13 -10.35 -10.49
C ASP A 80 13.23 -11.59 -10.24
N GLY A 81 12.27 -11.81 -11.14
CA GLY A 81 11.36 -12.95 -11.15
C GLY A 81 9.97 -12.61 -10.61
N THR A 82 8.94 -13.10 -11.29
CA THR A 82 7.53 -12.85 -10.92
C THR A 82 7.15 -13.45 -9.56
N THR A 83 7.88 -14.47 -9.09
CA THR A 83 7.73 -15.09 -7.77
C THR A 83 8.41 -14.30 -6.64
N ASN A 84 9.22 -13.29 -6.97
CA ASN A 84 10.03 -12.53 -6.02
C ASN A 84 9.73 -11.02 -6.06
N SER A 85 8.71 -10.61 -6.81
CA SER A 85 8.33 -9.21 -6.95
C SER A 85 6.87 -9.03 -6.56
N ILE A 86 6.65 -8.18 -5.56
CA ILE A 86 5.31 -7.92 -5.02
C ILE A 86 4.53 -7.01 -5.98
N ALA A 87 3.33 -7.47 -6.34
CA ALA A 87 2.36 -6.77 -7.16
C ALA A 87 1.38 -5.96 -6.30
N MET A 88 0.86 -6.56 -5.22
CA MET A 88 -0.11 -5.92 -4.32
C MET A 88 0.16 -6.33 -2.87
N CYS A 89 -0.23 -5.47 -1.94
CA CYS A 89 -0.14 -5.72 -0.52
C CYS A 89 -1.47 -5.45 0.16
N GLU A 90 -1.68 -6.10 1.30
CA GLU A 90 -2.71 -5.66 2.24
C GLU A 90 -2.41 -4.27 2.82
N THR A 91 -3.49 -3.54 3.11
CA THR A 91 -3.52 -2.33 3.92
C THR A 91 -4.77 -2.32 4.79
N VAL A 92 -4.68 -1.70 5.97
CA VAL A 92 -5.86 -1.37 6.78
C VAL A 92 -6.60 -0.16 6.20
N PHE A 93 -7.83 0.10 6.65
CA PHE A 93 -8.66 1.24 6.24
C PHE A 93 -8.36 2.50 7.04
N ASP A 94 -7.78 2.38 8.23
CA ASP A 94 -7.50 3.53 9.10
C ASP A 94 -6.02 3.88 9.19
N CYS A 95 -5.75 5.18 9.19
CA CYS A 95 -4.43 5.71 9.41
C CYS A 95 -4.48 7.00 10.23
N TYR A 96 -3.47 7.19 11.07
CA TYR A 96 -3.35 8.33 11.96
C TYR A 96 -3.25 9.66 11.19
N SER A 97 -2.34 9.73 10.20
CA SER A 97 -2.14 10.91 9.35
C SER A 97 -2.68 10.66 7.94
N GLY A 98 -3.72 11.40 7.57
CA GLY A 98 -4.41 11.38 6.29
C GLY A 98 -5.52 10.32 6.16
N ARG A 99 -5.71 9.75 4.97
CA ARG A 99 -6.74 8.72 4.71
C ARG A 99 -6.18 7.65 3.78
N ILE A 100 -6.60 6.41 3.95
CA ILE A 100 -6.33 5.32 2.99
C ILE A 100 -7.16 5.54 1.73
N SER A 101 -6.57 5.25 0.56
CA SER A 101 -7.21 5.55 -0.72
C SER A 101 -8.38 4.62 -1.02
N PRO A 102 -9.39 5.13 -1.73
CA PRO A 102 -10.46 4.30 -2.24
C PRO A 102 -9.99 3.37 -3.35
N TRP A 103 -10.75 2.30 -3.62
CA TRP A 103 -10.40 1.30 -4.64
C TRP A 103 -10.44 1.85 -6.08
N PHE A 104 -11.24 2.90 -6.30
CA PHE A 104 -11.56 3.39 -7.65
C PHE A 104 -10.68 4.56 -8.12
N CYS A 105 -10.00 5.26 -7.22
CA CYS A 105 -9.23 6.43 -7.59
C CYS A 105 -8.02 6.66 -6.68
N VAL A 106 -7.08 7.41 -7.22
CA VAL A 106 -5.90 7.89 -6.51
C VAL A 106 -6.20 9.28 -5.94
N GLN A 107 -5.63 9.60 -4.78
CA GLN A 107 -5.87 10.87 -4.08
C GLN A 107 -4.56 11.63 -3.83
N HIS A 108 -4.64 12.85 -3.29
CA HIS A 108 -3.47 13.72 -3.03
C HIS A 108 -2.38 13.08 -2.17
N ALA A 109 -2.78 12.07 -1.40
CA ALA A 109 -2.05 11.47 -0.32
C ALA A 109 -2.47 9.99 -0.24
N GLY A 110 -2.20 9.22 -1.29
CA GLY A 110 -2.46 7.79 -1.28
C GLY A 110 -2.55 7.21 -2.69
N THR A 111 -1.52 6.45 -3.01
CA THR A 111 -1.19 6.03 -4.39
C THR A 111 -0.97 4.52 -4.50
N GLY A 112 -0.98 3.81 -3.37
CA GLY A 112 -0.67 2.39 -3.24
C GLY A 112 -0.03 2.11 -1.89
N VAL A 113 0.67 0.98 -1.78
CA VAL A 113 1.41 0.53 -0.61
C VAL A 113 2.89 0.42 -0.94
N ASP A 114 3.73 0.81 0.02
CA ASP A 114 5.17 0.65 -0.06
C ASP A 114 5.70 -0.20 1.10
N VAL A 115 5.93 -1.48 0.81
CA VAL A 115 6.37 -2.47 1.79
C VAL A 115 7.83 -2.28 2.26
N ARG A 116 8.63 -1.49 1.54
CA ARG A 116 10.06 -1.26 1.84
C ARG A 116 10.28 -0.67 3.24
N TYR A 117 9.26 -0.02 3.79
CA TYR A 117 9.30 0.66 5.08
C TYR A 117 8.78 -0.23 6.24
N GLY A 118 8.43 -1.49 5.95
CA GLY A 118 7.97 -2.48 6.91
C GLY A 118 6.49 -2.86 6.77
N ILE A 119 6.05 -3.73 7.68
CA ILE A 119 4.66 -4.20 7.80
C ILE A 119 4.15 -3.83 9.19
N ASN A 120 2.91 -3.34 9.28
CA ASN A 120 2.28 -2.88 10.55
C ASN A 120 3.13 -1.85 11.32
N ARG A 121 4.07 -1.19 10.64
CA ARG A 121 4.94 -0.20 11.27
C ARG A 121 4.21 1.12 11.39
N MET A 122 4.05 1.57 12.63
CA MET A 122 3.96 3.00 12.95
C MET A 122 5.33 3.62 12.72
N GLY A 123 5.76 3.76 11.45
CA GLY A 123 7.17 3.95 11.07
C GLY A 123 7.86 5.18 11.70
N PRO A 124 9.19 5.33 11.60
CA PRO A 124 9.99 6.34 12.31
C PRO A 124 10.08 7.74 11.65
N HIS A 125 9.33 8.04 10.59
CA HIS A 125 9.40 9.36 9.93
C HIS A 125 8.45 10.40 10.54
N PHE A 126 8.96 11.12 11.55
CA PHE A 126 8.29 12.03 12.49
C PHE A 126 7.67 11.27 13.66
N ASP A 127 8.32 11.38 14.82
CA ASP A 127 7.82 10.89 16.11
C ASP A 127 6.32 11.12 16.25
N PRO A 128 5.58 10.22 16.95
CA PRO A 128 4.25 10.58 17.41
C PRO A 128 4.35 11.94 18.13
N PRO A 129 3.40 12.88 17.92
CA PRO A 129 3.28 13.97 18.87
C PRO A 129 3.30 13.38 20.28
N PRO A 130 4.07 13.93 21.22
CA PRO A 130 4.16 13.39 22.57
C PRO A 130 2.76 13.11 23.13
N GLY A 131 2.48 11.85 23.47
CA GLY A 131 1.19 11.43 24.06
C GLY A 131 0.20 10.69 23.14
N VAL A 132 0.55 10.40 21.88
CA VAL A 132 -0.30 9.56 21.01
C VAL A 132 0.10 8.09 21.13
N ALA A 133 -0.77 7.28 21.75
CA ALA A 133 -0.61 5.83 21.77
C ALA A 133 -0.81 5.25 20.37
N ALA A 134 0.06 4.33 19.96
CA ALA A 134 -0.14 3.56 18.75
C ALA A 134 -1.34 2.63 18.93
N ASN A 135 -2.39 2.78 18.11
CA ASN A 135 -3.48 1.81 18.08
C ASN A 135 -3.04 0.60 17.25
N PRO A 136 -3.22 -0.64 17.74
CA PRO A 136 -3.05 -1.84 16.93
C PRO A 136 -3.91 -1.75 15.66
N GLY A 137 -3.36 -2.10 14.51
CA GLY A 137 -4.08 -2.08 13.23
C GLY A 137 -4.31 -0.68 12.63
N GLN A 138 -3.63 0.36 13.11
CA GLN A 138 -3.65 1.69 12.49
C GLN A 138 -2.30 1.97 11.83
N LEU A 139 -2.30 2.45 10.59
CA LEU A 139 -1.08 2.95 9.94
C LEU A 139 -0.75 4.37 10.43
N ARG A 140 0.52 4.76 10.51
CA ARG A 140 0.83 6.15 10.86
C ARG A 140 0.52 7.13 9.71
N ARG A 141 0.76 6.73 8.46
CA ARG A 141 0.56 7.57 7.27
C ARG A 141 0.01 6.74 6.12
N TYR A 142 -0.89 7.35 5.35
CA TYR A 142 -1.32 6.83 4.05
C TYR A 142 -0.12 6.45 3.16
N SER A 143 -0.27 5.38 2.36
CA SER A 143 0.74 4.89 1.40
C SER A 143 2.12 4.50 1.94
N GLN A 144 2.28 4.41 3.27
CA GLN A 144 3.49 3.90 3.89
C GLN A 144 3.19 2.55 4.54
N ASN A 145 4.00 1.55 4.21
CA ASN A 145 3.94 0.19 4.75
C ASN A 145 2.75 -0.62 4.25
N ALA A 146 3.00 -1.91 4.09
CA ALA A 146 1.91 -2.86 4.10
C ALA A 146 1.35 -2.97 5.51
N SER A 147 0.07 -3.29 5.63
CA SER A 147 -0.55 -3.46 6.95
C SER A 147 -1.76 -4.36 6.89
N SER A 148 -2.04 -4.99 8.01
CA SER A 148 -3.18 -5.86 8.16
C SER A 148 -3.55 -5.98 9.64
N ALA A 149 -4.81 -6.28 9.91
CA ALA A 149 -5.26 -6.63 11.24
C ALA A 149 -5.03 -8.13 11.57
N HIS A 150 -4.44 -8.89 10.65
CA HIS A 150 -3.97 -10.24 10.92
C HIS A 150 -2.82 -10.24 11.93
N GLU A 151 -2.79 -11.26 12.79
CA GLU A 151 -1.73 -11.43 13.77
C GLU A 151 -0.38 -11.71 13.07
N GLY A 152 0.65 -10.95 13.43
CA GLY A 152 2.03 -11.22 13.07
C GLY A 152 2.47 -10.81 11.67
N GLY A 153 1.61 -10.20 10.84
CA GLY A 153 1.98 -9.82 9.48
C GLY A 153 0.81 -9.50 8.55
N CYS A 154 1.06 -9.58 7.24
CA CYS A 154 0.07 -9.32 6.20
C CYS A 154 0.27 -10.20 4.97
N HIS A 155 -0.78 -10.37 4.17
CA HIS A 155 -0.65 -11.04 2.87
C HIS A 155 -0.15 -10.08 1.78
N VAL A 156 0.64 -10.63 0.86
CA VAL A 156 1.09 -9.98 -0.36
C VAL A 156 0.82 -10.87 -1.57
N LEU A 157 0.50 -10.24 -2.69
CA LEU A 157 0.35 -10.87 -4.00
C LEU A 157 1.62 -10.64 -4.80
N LEU A 158 2.17 -11.70 -5.38
CA LEU A 158 3.35 -11.65 -6.24
C LEU A 158 2.96 -11.53 -7.72
N GLY A 159 3.93 -11.18 -8.57
CA GLY A 159 3.73 -11.02 -10.01
C GLY A 159 3.25 -12.27 -10.75
N ASP A 160 3.44 -13.46 -10.18
CA ASP A 160 2.95 -14.74 -10.72
C ASP A 160 1.54 -15.10 -10.25
N GLY A 161 0.92 -14.26 -9.41
CA GLY A 161 -0.40 -14.49 -8.83
C GLY A 161 -0.41 -15.32 -7.55
N SER A 162 0.76 -15.77 -7.07
CA SER A 162 0.85 -16.45 -5.77
C SER A 162 0.69 -15.46 -4.62
N VAL A 163 0.12 -15.93 -3.51
CA VAL A 163 -0.06 -15.16 -2.28
C VAL A 163 0.89 -15.70 -1.22
N ARG A 164 1.58 -14.79 -0.53
CA ARG A 164 2.50 -15.10 0.56
C ARG A 164 2.13 -14.29 1.80
N PHE A 165 2.36 -14.87 2.97
CA PHE A 165 2.24 -14.15 4.24
C PHE A 165 3.62 -13.63 4.64
N LEU A 166 3.76 -12.32 4.82
CA LEU A 166 5.00 -11.71 5.30
C LEU A 166 4.85 -11.27 6.74
N SER A 167 5.84 -11.60 7.57
CA SER A 167 5.83 -11.23 8.98
C SER A 167 6.10 -9.73 9.19
N GLU A 168 5.49 -9.13 10.20
CA GLU A 168 5.84 -7.78 10.66
C GLU A 168 7.27 -7.66 11.20
N SER A 169 7.89 -8.80 11.50
CA SER A 169 9.30 -8.91 11.88
C SER A 169 10.28 -9.09 10.70
N SER A 170 9.78 -9.19 9.46
CA SER A 170 10.62 -9.36 8.28
C SER A 170 11.66 -8.24 8.14
N ASP A 171 12.87 -8.62 7.73
CA ASP A 171 13.96 -7.69 7.51
C ASP A 171 13.62 -6.67 6.41
N VAL A 172 13.85 -5.38 6.67
CA VAL A 172 13.53 -4.31 5.71
C VAL A 172 14.30 -4.42 4.40
N THR A 173 15.46 -5.07 4.39
CA THR A 173 16.24 -5.39 3.19
C THR A 173 15.52 -6.43 2.35
N LEU A 174 14.99 -7.48 2.97
CA LEU A 174 14.15 -8.47 2.27
C LEU A 174 12.92 -7.79 1.66
N LEU A 175 12.20 -6.99 2.45
CA LEU A 175 11.02 -6.26 1.96
C LEU A 175 11.38 -5.31 0.81
N ARG A 176 12.55 -4.69 0.85
CA ARG A 176 13.05 -3.85 -0.24
C ARG A 176 13.32 -4.63 -1.52
N ASN A 177 14.01 -5.76 -1.40
CA ASN A 177 14.31 -6.61 -2.55
C ASN A 177 13.02 -7.20 -3.16
N LEU A 178 11.99 -7.46 -2.34
CA LEU A 178 10.67 -7.89 -2.81
C LEU A 178 9.83 -6.78 -3.46
N ALA A 179 10.06 -5.52 -3.08
CA ALA A 179 9.29 -4.40 -3.62
C ALA A 179 9.72 -4.03 -5.04
N TYR A 180 11.02 -4.10 -5.32
CA TYR A 180 11.56 -3.79 -6.64
C TYR A 180 11.47 -4.97 -7.60
N ILE A 181 11.41 -4.66 -8.90
CA ILE A 181 11.20 -5.66 -9.95
C ILE A 181 12.46 -6.00 -10.74
N ALA A 182 13.52 -5.20 -10.59
CA ALA A 182 14.72 -5.27 -11.42
C ALA A 182 15.99 -4.73 -10.72
N ASP A 183 16.07 -4.85 -9.40
CA ASP A 183 17.23 -4.45 -8.62
C ASP A 183 18.39 -5.46 -8.68
N GLY A 184 18.13 -6.70 -9.10
CA GLY A 184 19.10 -7.78 -9.27
C GLY A 184 19.59 -8.42 -7.97
N ASN A 185 18.95 -8.13 -6.83
CA ASN A 185 19.31 -8.71 -5.54
C ASN A 185 18.70 -10.09 -5.38
N VAL A 186 19.45 -10.98 -4.73
CA VAL A 186 18.96 -12.33 -4.41
C VAL A 186 18.01 -12.25 -3.21
N VAL A 187 16.87 -12.93 -3.34
CA VAL A 187 15.86 -13.08 -2.29
C VAL A 187 15.94 -14.53 -1.78
N SER A 188 16.16 -14.69 -0.46
CA SER A 188 16.07 -16.00 0.21
C SER A 188 14.62 -16.45 0.34
N GLU A 189 14.33 -17.68 0.77
CA GLU A 189 12.94 -18.06 1.07
C GLU A 189 12.33 -17.18 2.17
N PHE A 190 11.02 -16.92 2.05
CA PHE A 190 10.21 -16.05 2.90
C PHE A 190 8.75 -16.51 2.95
#